data_AF-A0A0J1GJ59-F1
#
_entry.id   AF-A0A0J1GJ59-F1
#
_cell.length_a   1.000
_cell.length_b   1.000
_cell.length_c   1.000
_cell.angle_alpha   90.00
_cell.angle_beta   90.00
_cell.angle_gamma   90.00
#
_symmetry.space_group_name_H-M   'P 1'
#
loop_
_entity.id
_entity.type
_entity.pdbx_description
1 polymer ?
#
loop_
_entity_poly.entity_id
_entity_poly.type
_entity_poly.pdbx_seq_one_letter_code
_entity_poly.pdbx_strand_id
1 'polypeptide(L)' 'MSKLSSTQASTQASKPTLRQLLKSVFGALFGVQSDQHRQADFSQSRVWPYIVVGIAAIALFVAILIVISQWVSR' A
#
# COMPACT_ATOMS: atom_id res chain seq x y z
N MET A 1 12.75 -21.54 -35.39
CA MET A 1 11.47 -20.81 -35.62
C MET A 1 10.37 -21.68 -35.02
N SER A 2 9.56 -21.28 -34.04
CA SER A 2 9.08 -19.95 -33.65
C SER A 2 8.59 -19.97 -32.19
N LYS A 3 8.98 -18.94 -31.43
CA LYS A 3 8.18 -18.17 -30.43
C LYS A 3 7.39 -18.96 -29.36
N LEU A 4 7.81 -18.86 -28.09
CA LEU A 4 7.24 -17.96 -27.06
C LEU A 4 5.79 -18.30 -26.67
N SER A 5 5.61 -18.83 -25.45
CA SER A 5 4.44 -18.65 -24.56
C SER A 5 4.76 -19.26 -23.19
N SER A 6 5.65 -18.70 -22.38
CA SER A 6 5.24 -17.80 -21.27
C SER A 6 3.88 -18.16 -20.66
N THR A 7 3.82 -19.16 -19.80
CA THR A 7 2.83 -19.20 -18.72
C THR A 7 3.47 -19.83 -17.50
N GLN A 8 4.36 -19.05 -16.86
CA GLN A 8 4.62 -19.18 -15.43
C GLN A 8 3.30 -19.00 -14.70
N ALA A 9 2.57 -20.10 -14.50
CA ALA A 9 1.60 -20.23 -13.45
C ALA A 9 2.35 -20.61 -12.16
N SER A 10 3.06 -19.64 -11.59
CA SER A 10 3.55 -19.68 -10.22
C SER A 10 2.67 -18.72 -9.41
N THR A 11 1.97 -19.11 -8.36
CA THR A 11 2.62 -19.61 -7.14
C THR A 11 1.60 -20.36 -6.26
N GLN A 12 2.03 -21.53 -5.79
CA GLN A 12 1.42 -22.35 -4.75
C GLN A 12 0.98 -21.53 -3.52
N ALA A 13 -0.16 -21.94 -2.96
CA ALA A 13 -0.58 -21.59 -1.61
C ALA A 13 0.37 -22.23 -0.56
N SER A 14 1.57 -21.68 -0.43
CA SER A 14 2.42 -21.93 0.74
C SER A 14 1.93 -21.01 1.87
N LYS A 15 1.65 -21.60 3.04
CA LYS A 15 1.20 -20.89 4.24
C LYS A 15 2.07 -19.64 4.42
N PRO A 16 1.48 -18.42 4.45
CA PRO A 16 2.26 -17.20 4.49
C PRO A 16 3.15 -17.27 5.73
N THR A 17 4.45 -17.10 5.51
CA THR A 17 5.39 -17.06 6.62
C THR A 17 5.08 -15.82 7.47
N LEU A 18 5.35 -15.88 8.78
CA LEU A 18 5.12 -14.74 9.69
C LEU A 18 5.74 -13.43 9.17
N ARG A 19 6.86 -13.55 8.45
CA ARG A 19 7.55 -12.43 7.80
C ARG A 19 6.77 -11.83 6.63
N GLN A 20 6.06 -12.63 5.82
CA GLN A 20 5.15 -12.12 4.79
C GLN A 20 3.91 -11.47 5.39
N LEU A 21 3.41 -12.02 6.50
CA LEU A 21 2.31 -11.42 7.26
C LEU A 21 2.69 -10.03 7.77
N LEU A 22 3.85 -9.90 8.43
CA LEU A 22 4.36 -8.61 8.89
C LEU A 22 4.58 -7.65 7.72
N LYS A 23 5.17 -8.10 6.62
CA LYS A 23 5.42 -7.27 5.43
C LYS A 23 4.13 -6.78 4.77
N SER A 24 3.08 -7.61 4.75
CA SER A 24 1.73 -7.22 4.31
C SER A 24 1.09 -6.21 5.28
N VAL A 25 1.28 -6.40 6.58
CA VAL A 25 0.77 -5.50 7.61
C VAL A 25 1.46 -4.14 7.53
N PHE A 26 2.78 -4.09 7.35
CA PHE A 26 3.51 -2.84 7.16
C PHE A 26 3.21 -2.18 5.81
N GLY A 27 3.08 -2.94 4.72
CA GLY A 27 2.63 -2.41 3.43
C GLY A 27 1.24 -1.78 3.52
N ALA A 28 0.33 -2.41 4.27
CA ALA A 28 -0.99 -1.87 4.57
C ALA A 28 -0.94 -0.64 5.50
N LEU A 29 -0.01 -0.59 6.45
CA LEU A 29 0.16 0.55 7.37
C LEU A 29 0.69 1.82 6.69
N PHE A 30 1.47 1.67 5.62
CA PHE A 30 2.05 2.78 4.86
C PHE A 30 1.34 3.05 3.53
N GLY A 31 0.16 2.45 3.31
CA GLY A 31 -0.73 2.81 2.21
C GLY A 31 -0.51 2.08 0.88
N VAL A 32 0.25 0.99 0.87
CA VAL A 32 0.42 0.16 -0.33
C VAL A 32 -0.67 -0.91 -0.32
N GLN A 33 -1.81 -0.54 -0.88
CA GLN A 33 -2.79 -1.51 -1.32
C GLN A 33 -2.15 -2.36 -2.43
N SER A 34 -2.15 -3.68 -2.24
CA SER A 34 -1.63 -4.66 -3.20
C SER A 34 -2.15 -4.37 -4.61
N ASP A 35 -1.27 -4.47 -5.60
CA ASP A 35 -1.45 -4.18 -7.04
C ASP A 35 -2.65 -4.87 -7.72
N GLN A 36 -3.35 -5.73 -6.98
CA GLN A 36 -4.53 -6.47 -7.40
C GLN A 36 -5.73 -5.55 -7.72
N HIS A 37 -5.83 -4.39 -7.07
CA HIS A 37 -6.84 -3.36 -7.41
C HIS A 37 -6.35 -2.35 -8.44
N ARG A 38 -5.02 -2.20 -8.59
CA ARG A 38 -4.39 -1.30 -9.56
C ARG A 38 -4.79 -1.65 -11.00
N GLN A 39 -4.86 -2.94 -11.31
CA GLN A 39 -5.19 -3.44 -12.66
C GLN A 39 -6.64 -3.17 -13.10
N ALA A 40 -7.56 -3.00 -12.16
CA ALA A 40 -8.93 -2.58 -12.45
C ALA A 40 -9.04 -1.05 -12.58
N ASP A 41 -8.32 -0.30 -11.73
CA ASP A 41 -8.30 1.17 -11.74
C ASP A 41 -7.44 1.78 -12.85
N PHE A 42 -6.55 1.00 -13.48
CA PHE A 42 -5.80 1.44 -14.67
C PHE A 42 -6.66 1.69 -15.91
N SER A 43 -7.95 1.39 -15.85
CA SER A 43 -8.91 1.81 -16.87
C SER A 43 -9.49 3.21 -16.61
N GLN A 44 -9.21 3.84 -15.45
CA GLN A 44 -9.77 5.14 -15.08
C GLN A 44 -8.67 6.15 -14.70
N SER A 45 -8.55 7.24 -15.46
CA SER A 45 -7.59 8.35 -15.27
C SER A 45 -7.85 9.24 -14.03
N ARG A 46 -8.24 8.67 -12.88
CA ARG A 46 -8.66 9.46 -11.72
C ARG A 46 -7.51 9.59 -10.72
N VAL A 47 -6.83 10.74 -10.77
CA VAL A 47 -5.74 11.16 -9.84
C VAL A 47 -6.28 11.49 -8.43
N TRP A 48 -7.56 11.82 -8.34
CA TRP A 48 -8.26 12.22 -7.12
C TRP A 48 -8.06 11.33 -5.87
N PRO A 49 -8.19 9.98 -5.92
CA PRO A 49 -7.98 9.13 -4.75
C PRO A 49 -6.59 9.27 -4.12
N TYR A 50 -5.53 9.43 -4.94
CA TYR A 50 -4.17 9.60 -4.43
C TYR A 50 -3.98 10.93 -3.70
N ILE A 51 -4.62 12.00 -4.19
CA ILE A 51 -4.57 13.33 -3.55
C ILE A 51 -5.28 13.29 -2.20
N VAL A 52 -6.46 12.68 -2.13
CA VAL A 52 -7.24 12.58 -0.89
C VAL A 52 -6.48 11.78 0.18
N VAL A 53 -5.90 10.64 -0.19
CA VAL A 53 -5.07 9.83 0.72
C VAL A 53 -3.82 10.61 1.16
N GLY A 54 -3.17 11.34 0.25
CA GLY A 54 -2.01 12.16 0.57
C GLY A 54 -2.32 13.26 1.57
N ILE A 55 -3.42 14.00 1.38
CA ILE A 55 -3.87 15.04 2.31
C ILE A 55 -4.19 14.44 3.69
N ALA A 56 -4.91 13.31 3.71
CA ALA A 56 -5.25 12.64 4.96
C ALA A 56 -3.99 12.18 5.74
N ALA A 57 -2.98 11.66 5.03
CA ALA A 57 -1.71 11.26 5.64
C ALA A 57 -0.94 12.44 6.22
N ILE A 58 -0.91 13.58 5.52
CA ILE A 58 -0.26 14.81 6.00
C ILE A 58 -0.98 15.36 7.23
N ALA A 59 -2.31 15.42 7.21
CA ALA A 59 -3.10 15.89 8.35
C ALA A 59 -2.87 15.00 9.59
N LEU A 60 -2.83 13.68 9.40
CA LEU A 60 -2.53 12.73 10.47
C LEU A 60 -1.14 12.96 11.06
N PHE A 61 -0.13 13.17 10.20
CA PHE A 61 1.24 13.45 10.64
C PHE A 61 1.33 14.73 11.48
N VAL A 62 0.69 15.81 11.04
CA VAL A 62 0.66 17.08 11.77
C VAL A 62 -0.05 16.92 13.12
N ALA A 63 -1.17 16.20 13.16
CA ALA A 63 -1.87 15.93 14.41
C ALA A 63 -0.99 15.19 15.43
N ILE A 64 -0.21 14.19 14.98
CA ILE A 64 0.76 13.49 15.83
C ILE A 64 1.81 14.46 16.39
N LEU A 65 2.36 15.36 15.56
CA LEU A 65 3.34 16.35 16.02
C LEU A 65 2.76 17.31 17.06
N ILE A 66 1.51 17.75 16.88
CA ILE A 66 0.84 18.61 17.86
C ILE A 66 0.69 17.89 19.20
N VAL A 67 0.25 16.63 19.19
CA VAL A 67 0.11 15.83 20.42
C VAL A 67 1.45 15.68 21.14
N ILE A 68 2.51 15.34 20.41
CA ILE A 68 3.87 15.20 20.97
C ILE A 68 4.36 16.55 21.51
N SER A 69 4.16 17.63 20.75
CA SER A 69 4.57 18.98 21.15
C SER A 69 3.84 19.43 22.41
N GLN A 70 2.53 19.19 22.51
CA GLN A 70 1.78 19.50 23.72
C GLN A 70 2.28 18.65 24.88
N TRP A 71 2.53 17.36 24.67
CA TRP A 71 3.03 16.44 25.70
C TRP A 71 4.41 16.86 26.22
N VAL A 72 5.30 17.35 25.36
CA VAL A 72 6.64 17.82 25.77
C VAL A 72 6.61 19.20 26.44
N SER A 73 5.61 20.02 26.10
CA SER A 73 5.45 21.37 26.65
C SER A 73 4.77 21.42 28.02
N ARG A 74 4.27 20.27 28.49
CA ARG A 74 3.69 20.09 29.83
C ARG A 74 4.74 19.53 30.78
#